data_AF-A0A1F8A587-F1
#
_entry.id   AF-A0A1F8A587-F1
#
_cell.length_a   1.000
_cell.length_b   1.000
_cell.length_c   1.000
_cell.angle_alpha   90.00
_cell.angle_beta   90.00
_cell.angle_gamma   90.00
#
_symmetry.space_group_name_H-M   'P 1'
#
loop_
_entity.id
_entity.type
_entity.pdbx_description
1 polymer ?
#
loop_
_entity_poly.entity_id
_entity_poly.type
_entity_poly.pdbx_seq_one_letter_code
_entity_poly.pdbx_strand_id
1 'polypeptide(L)'
;MGRKKALRACAVFYWRAEAEAEKTLDGLLWGVLHEALKQCLEFIPTVLPEQWEESIRSDWRVQLQLRFSRKDIRAVFNALLHNNELYEKYRLCFFIDGFDECLETCQEVYHDMVNLLLGWVDVAPLDLKICVSSRNYEVFRSAFEDEKRLQLHELTRYDIESFVIHRLKGFEICSYAGSAVQAK
;
A
#
# COMPACT_ATOMS: atom_id res chain seq x y z
N MET A 1 24.15 -21.76 10.20
CA MET A 1 23.99 -21.25 8.81
C MET A 1 22.49 -21.12 8.57
N GLY A 2 21.94 -19.91 8.61
CA GLY A 2 20.48 -19.72 8.49
C GLY A 2 19.97 -20.12 7.11
N ARG A 3 18.83 -20.84 7.05
CA ARG A 3 18.16 -21.12 5.77
C ARG A 3 17.84 -19.78 5.06
N LYS A 4 18.05 -19.72 3.75
CA LYS A 4 17.62 -18.59 2.93
C LYS A 4 16.09 -18.53 2.93
N LYS A 5 15.52 -17.46 3.49
CA LYS A 5 14.08 -17.15 3.44
C LYS A 5 13.72 -16.58 2.06
N ALA A 6 12.55 -16.95 1.53
CA ALA A 6 12.07 -16.38 0.26
C ALA A 6 11.39 -15.02 0.49
N LEU A 7 11.61 -14.05 -0.38
CA LEU A 7 10.96 -12.73 -0.31
C LEU A 7 9.59 -12.80 -0.99
N ARG A 8 8.55 -12.32 -0.31
CA ARG A 8 7.20 -12.09 -0.85
C ARG A 8 6.88 -10.60 -0.80
N ALA A 9 6.61 -10.03 -1.96
CA ALA A 9 6.24 -8.63 -2.09
C ALA A 9 4.73 -8.55 -2.38
N CYS A 10 3.99 -7.84 -1.54
CA CYS A 10 2.55 -7.63 -1.70
C CYS A 10 2.32 -6.16 -2.00
N ALA A 11 1.51 -5.85 -3.00
CA ALA A 11 1.26 -4.47 -3.40
C ALA A 11 -0.24 -4.18 -3.44
N VAL A 12 -0.65 -3.11 -2.75
CA VAL A 12 -2.03 -2.63 -2.69
C VAL A 12 -2.07 -1.15 -3.08
N PHE A 13 -3.06 -0.77 -3.88
CA PHE A 13 -3.15 0.54 -4.49
C PHE A 13 -4.55 1.12 -4.25
N TYR A 14 -4.65 2.20 -3.47
CA TYR A 14 -5.95 2.84 -3.19
C TYR A 14 -6.58 3.47 -4.43
N TRP A 15 -5.78 4.01 -5.35
CA TRP A 15 -6.30 4.63 -6.58
C TRP A 15 -7.02 3.62 -7.50
N ARG A 16 -6.71 2.33 -7.36
CA ARG A 16 -7.35 1.24 -8.13
C ARG A 16 -8.68 0.78 -7.55
N ALA A 17 -9.01 1.20 -6.33
CA ALA A 17 -10.27 0.84 -5.69
C ALA A 17 -11.43 1.53 -6.41
N GLU A 18 -12.29 0.73 -7.02
CA GLU A 18 -13.49 1.20 -7.71
C GLU A 18 -14.64 1.43 -6.72
N ALA A 19 -14.68 0.67 -5.63
CA ALA A 19 -15.68 0.77 -4.58
C ALA A 19 -15.16 1.53 -3.35
N GLU A 20 -15.99 2.40 -2.76
CA GLU A 20 -15.63 3.11 -1.51
C GLU A 20 -15.30 2.16 -0.36
N ALA A 21 -15.92 0.98 -0.32
CA ALA A 21 -15.64 -0.04 0.69
C ALA A 21 -14.18 -0.53 0.66
N GLU A 22 -13.54 -0.51 -0.51
CA GLU A 22 -12.13 -0.87 -0.69
C GLU A 22 -11.18 0.26 -0.28
N LYS A 23 -11.66 1.52 -0.23
CA LYS A 23 -10.92 2.69 0.25
C LYS A 23 -11.06 2.89 1.76
N THR A 24 -11.08 1.80 2.51
CA THR A 24 -11.13 1.78 3.98
C THR A 24 -9.90 1.06 4.54
N LEU A 25 -9.65 1.18 5.84
CA LEU A 25 -8.58 0.44 6.49
C LEU A 25 -8.81 -1.08 6.41
N ASP A 26 -10.05 -1.51 6.55
CA ASP A 26 -10.43 -2.92 6.40
C ASP A 26 -10.26 -3.40 4.95
N GLY A 27 -10.51 -2.53 3.96
CA GLY A 27 -10.21 -2.80 2.55
C GLY A 27 -8.73 -3.00 2.27
N LEU A 28 -7.86 -2.15 2.85
CA LEU A 28 -6.41 -2.32 2.79
C LEU A 28 -5.97 -3.63 3.43
N LEU A 29 -6.44 -3.92 4.65
CA LEU A 29 -6.15 -5.17 5.35
C LEU A 29 -6.51 -6.39 4.50
N TRP A 30 -7.69 -6.39 3.89
CA TRP A 30 -8.13 -7.44 3.00
C TRP A 30 -7.24 -7.57 1.76
N GLY A 31 -6.90 -6.45 1.13
CA GLY A 31 -6.01 -6.43 -0.03
C GLY A 31 -4.63 -7.01 0.28
N VAL A 32 -4.02 -6.60 1.40
CA VAL A 32 -2.71 -7.13 1.83
C VAL A 32 -2.82 -8.60 2.18
N LEU A 33 -3.87 -9.00 2.93
CA LEU A 33 -4.13 -10.39 3.29
C LEU A 33 -4.25 -11.28 2.04
N HIS A 34 -5.04 -10.85 1.07
CA HIS A 34 -5.25 -11.55 -0.19
C HIS A 34 -3.94 -11.71 -0.97
N GLU A 35 -3.17 -10.64 -1.15
CA GLU A 35 -1.89 -10.68 -1.87
C GLU A 35 -0.84 -11.54 -1.15
N ALA A 36 -0.84 -11.53 0.19
CA ALA A 36 0.05 -12.36 1.00
C ALA A 36 -0.33 -13.84 0.92
N LEU A 37 -1.60 -14.19 1.14
CA LEU A 37 -2.07 -15.58 1.10
C LEU A 37 -1.94 -16.19 -0.29
N LYS A 38 -2.15 -15.41 -1.36
CA LYS A 38 -1.93 -15.86 -2.74
C LYS A 38 -0.49 -16.34 -2.98
N GLN A 39 0.48 -15.79 -2.25
CA GLN A 39 1.89 -16.17 -2.33
C GLN A 39 2.33 -17.20 -1.28
N CYS A 40 1.49 -17.43 -0.28
CA CYS A 40 1.75 -18.27 0.91
C CYS A 40 0.53 -19.17 1.18
N LEU A 41 0.06 -19.90 0.15
CA LEU A 41 -1.18 -20.66 0.17
C LEU A 41 -1.23 -21.71 1.28
N GLU A 42 -0.05 -22.23 1.70
CA GLU A 42 0.07 -23.21 2.76
C GLU A 42 -0.37 -22.69 4.15
N PHE A 43 -0.52 -21.37 4.30
CA PHE A 43 -1.00 -20.76 5.53
C PHE A 43 -2.52 -20.59 5.58
N ILE A 44 -3.22 -20.72 4.44
CA ILE A 44 -4.69 -20.62 4.38
C ILE A 44 -5.38 -21.57 5.37
N PRO A 45 -5.02 -22.87 5.47
CA PRO A 45 -5.66 -23.78 6.42
C PRO A 45 -5.48 -23.35 7.88
N THR A 46 -4.36 -22.66 8.18
CA THR A 46 -4.02 -22.23 9.54
C THR A 46 -4.77 -20.94 9.91
N VAL A 47 -4.89 -20.00 8.98
CA VAL A 47 -5.49 -18.69 9.27
C VAL A 47 -6.99 -18.65 9.00
N LEU A 48 -7.50 -19.56 8.16
CA LEU A 48 -8.90 -19.69 7.74
C LEU A 48 -9.38 -21.14 7.80
N PRO A 49 -9.31 -21.81 8.97
CA PRO A 49 -9.58 -23.24 9.08
C PRO A 49 -11.03 -23.60 8.70
N GLU A 50 -12.01 -22.81 9.15
CA GLU A 50 -13.43 -23.07 8.88
C GLU A 50 -13.74 -22.97 7.38
N GLN A 51 -13.27 -21.91 6.74
CA GLN A 51 -13.47 -21.66 5.32
C GLN A 51 -12.71 -22.66 4.46
N TRP A 52 -11.53 -23.11 4.92
CA TRP A 52 -10.77 -24.17 4.26
C TRP A 52 -11.51 -25.51 4.32
N GLU A 53 -12.04 -25.89 5.48
CA GLU A 53 -12.85 -27.10 5.64
C GLU A 53 -14.12 -27.06 4.79
N GLU A 54 -14.83 -25.92 4.78
CA GLU A 54 -16.02 -25.74 3.96
C GLU A 54 -15.69 -25.84 2.46
N SER A 55 -14.57 -25.26 2.04
CA SER A 55 -14.07 -25.36 0.67
C SER A 55 -13.74 -26.78 0.25
N ILE A 56 -13.23 -27.62 1.16
CA ILE A 56 -12.92 -29.03 0.87
C ILE A 56 -14.19 -29.89 0.81
N ARG A 57 -15.17 -29.61 1.69
CA ARG A 57 -16.42 -30.38 1.78
C ARG A 57 -17.38 -30.06 0.64
N SER A 58 -17.30 -28.86 0.09
CA SER A 58 -18.19 -28.40 -0.97
C SER A 58 -17.81 -29.00 -2.33
N ASP A 59 -18.82 -29.25 -3.17
CA ASP A 59 -18.58 -29.60 -4.57
C ASP A 59 -17.94 -28.41 -5.29
N TRP A 60 -16.83 -28.64 -5.99
CA TRP A 60 -16.10 -27.63 -6.76
C TRP A 60 -16.97 -26.91 -7.81
N ARG A 61 -18.11 -27.52 -8.19
CA ARG A 61 -19.11 -26.94 -9.09
C ARG A 61 -20.00 -25.89 -8.43
N VAL A 62 -20.06 -25.87 -7.10
CA VAL A 62 -20.82 -24.89 -6.33
C VAL A 62 -19.90 -23.72 -6.01
N GLN A 63 -20.31 -22.53 -6.43
CA GLN A 63 -19.60 -21.31 -6.08
C GLN A 63 -19.79 -21.04 -4.58
N LEU A 64 -18.78 -21.37 -3.77
CA LEU A 64 -18.81 -21.05 -2.34
C LEU A 64 -18.93 -19.54 -2.16
N GLN A 65 -19.99 -19.14 -1.47
CA GLN A 65 -20.16 -17.77 -1.00
C GLN A 65 -19.53 -17.67 0.39
N LEU A 66 -18.20 -17.66 0.45
CA LEU A 66 -17.47 -17.44 1.70
C LEU A 66 -17.78 -16.02 2.21
N ARG A 67 -18.52 -15.91 3.31
CA ARG A 67 -18.84 -14.62 3.93
C ARG A 67 -17.81 -14.34 5.02
N PHE A 68 -17.07 -13.24 4.85
CA PHE A 68 -16.15 -12.74 5.86
C PHE A 68 -16.77 -11.51 6.54
N SER A 69 -16.88 -11.52 7.87
CA SER A 69 -17.17 -10.30 8.62
C SER A 69 -15.90 -9.45 8.72
N ARG A 70 -16.04 -8.13 8.89
CA ARG A 70 -14.90 -7.21 9.10
C ARG A 70 -14.04 -7.60 10.31
N LYS A 71 -14.68 -8.09 11.38
CA LYS A 71 -13.96 -8.59 12.58
C LYS A 71 -13.11 -9.81 12.26
N ASP A 72 -13.55 -10.63 11.32
CA ASP A 72 -12.84 -11.84 10.92
C ASP A 72 -11.57 -11.47 10.16
N ILE A 73 -11.61 -10.43 9.31
CA ILE A 73 -10.46 -9.98 8.51
C ILE A 73 -9.28 -9.57 9.40
N ARG A 74 -9.54 -8.73 10.40
CA ARG A 74 -8.50 -8.28 11.34
C ARG A 74 -7.93 -9.44 12.15
N ALA A 75 -8.79 -10.36 12.61
CA ALA A 75 -8.36 -11.54 13.36
C ALA A 75 -7.49 -12.47 12.50
N VAL A 76 -7.90 -12.72 11.26
CA VAL A 76 -7.18 -13.58 10.30
C VAL A 76 -5.83 -12.96 9.92
N PHE A 77 -5.81 -11.66 9.65
CA PHE A 77 -4.58 -10.93 9.35
C PHE A 77 -3.62 -10.94 10.52
N ASN A 78 -4.11 -10.71 11.73
CA ASN A 78 -3.30 -10.82 12.94
C ASN A 78 -2.78 -12.24 13.14
N ALA A 79 -3.60 -13.27 12.92
CA ALA A 79 -3.17 -14.67 13.00
C ALA A 79 -2.08 -15.00 11.98
N LEU A 80 -2.16 -14.44 10.76
CA LEU A 80 -1.12 -14.57 9.75
C LEU A 80 0.18 -13.92 10.22
N LEU A 81 0.13 -12.65 10.63
CA LEU A 81 1.33 -11.92 11.07
C LEU A 81 1.95 -12.53 12.32
N HIS A 82 1.19 -13.13 13.23
CA HIS A 82 1.76 -13.75 14.44
C HIS A 82 2.16 -15.22 14.24
N ASN A 83 2.11 -15.72 13.00
CA ASN A 83 2.52 -17.08 12.71
C ASN A 83 4.06 -17.17 12.54
N ASN A 84 4.74 -17.73 13.54
CA ASN A 84 6.20 -17.86 13.49
C ASN A 84 6.72 -18.68 12.29
N GLU A 85 5.98 -19.72 11.86
CA GLU A 85 6.38 -20.53 10.70
C GLU A 85 6.39 -19.72 9.40
N LEU A 86 5.59 -18.65 9.33
CA LEU A 86 5.57 -17.73 8.20
C LEU A 86 6.94 -17.09 8.03
N TYR A 87 7.50 -16.53 9.12
CA TYR A 87 8.80 -15.87 9.09
C TYR A 87 9.98 -16.83 9.11
N GLU A 88 9.80 -18.11 9.44
CA GLU A 88 10.84 -19.11 9.20
C GLU A 88 11.06 -19.38 7.70
N LYS A 89 10.00 -19.26 6.90
CA LYS A 89 10.01 -19.51 5.46
C LYS A 89 10.21 -18.25 4.63
N TYR A 90 9.63 -17.13 5.06
CA TYR A 90 9.48 -15.93 4.24
C TYR A 90 9.97 -14.65 4.90
N ARG A 91 10.34 -13.70 4.04
CA ARG A 91 10.41 -12.27 4.34
C ARG A 91 9.30 -11.58 3.58
N LEU A 92 8.57 -10.69 4.23
CA LEU A 92 7.45 -9.97 3.66
C LEU A 92 7.82 -8.51 3.42
N CYS A 93 7.39 -7.99 2.27
CA CYS A 93 7.45 -6.57 1.98
C CYS A 93 6.09 -6.10 1.47
N PHE A 94 5.48 -5.15 2.16
CA PHE A 94 4.20 -4.57 1.75
C PHE A 94 4.43 -3.20 1.10
N PHE A 95 3.89 -3.01 -0.09
CA PHE A 95 3.86 -1.75 -0.80
C PHE A 95 2.42 -1.23 -0.80
N ILE A 96 2.19 -0.06 -0.21
CA ILE A 96 0.87 0.54 -0.10
C ILE A 96 0.92 1.90 -0.79
N ASP A 97 0.20 2.03 -1.90
CA ASP A 97 0.17 3.26 -2.71
C ASP A 97 -1.11 4.06 -2.45
N GLY A 98 -0.96 5.36 -2.21
CA GLY A 98 -2.08 6.27 -1.96
C GLY A 98 -2.66 6.14 -0.55
N PHE A 99 -1.82 5.99 0.48
CA PHE A 99 -2.27 5.81 1.87
C PHE A 99 -3.14 6.98 2.39
N ASP A 100 -2.96 8.18 1.83
CA ASP A 100 -3.79 9.36 2.12
C ASP A 100 -5.17 9.35 1.45
N GLU A 101 -5.46 8.38 0.57
CA GLU A 101 -6.76 8.24 -0.10
C GLU A 101 -7.77 7.40 0.70
N CYS A 102 -7.38 6.92 1.89
CA CYS A 102 -8.29 6.22 2.80
C CYS A 102 -9.44 7.15 3.21
N LEU A 103 -10.68 6.70 3.03
CA LEU A 103 -11.90 7.51 3.26
C LEU A 103 -12.28 7.66 4.75
N GLU A 104 -11.41 7.22 5.67
CA GLU A 104 -11.58 7.47 7.10
C GLU A 104 -11.07 8.89 7.43
N THR A 105 -11.94 9.87 7.22
CA THR A 105 -11.59 11.29 6.96
C THR A 105 -11.22 12.16 8.18
N CYS A 106 -10.94 11.57 9.34
CA CYS A 106 -10.51 12.33 10.53
C CYS A 106 -8.99 12.25 10.72
N GLN A 107 -8.33 13.36 11.07
CA GLN A 107 -6.87 13.39 11.32
C GLN A 107 -6.41 12.42 12.41
N GLU A 108 -7.23 12.21 13.43
CA GLU A 108 -6.99 11.21 14.49
C GLU A 108 -6.87 9.80 13.91
N VAL A 109 -7.61 9.50 12.83
CA VAL A 109 -7.60 8.18 12.19
C VAL A 109 -6.29 7.94 11.43
N TYR A 110 -5.69 8.95 10.80
CA TYR A 110 -4.38 8.77 10.16
C TYR A 110 -3.28 8.43 11.17
N HIS A 111 -3.35 8.96 12.40
CA HIS A 111 -2.42 8.57 13.46
C HIS A 111 -2.60 7.10 13.86
N ASP A 112 -3.85 6.67 14.05
CA ASP A 112 -4.17 5.26 14.34
C ASP A 112 -3.73 4.32 13.21
N MET A 113 -3.91 4.74 11.95
CA MET A 113 -3.45 4.00 10.78
C MET A 113 -1.93 3.85 10.75
N VAL A 114 -1.17 4.91 11.04
CA VAL A 114 0.30 4.80 11.13
C VAL A 114 0.72 3.89 12.28
N ASN A 115 0.11 4.05 13.47
CA ASN A 115 0.38 3.19 14.61
C ASN A 115 0.08 1.72 14.31
N LEU A 116 -0.95 1.44 13.52
CA LEU A 116 -1.26 0.09 13.07
C LEU A 116 -0.14 -0.49 12.19
N LEU A 117 0.35 0.27 11.21
CA LEU A 117 1.47 -0.17 10.35
C LEU A 117 2.75 -0.41 11.16
N LEU A 118 3.07 0.48 12.09
CA LEU A 118 4.21 0.31 13.01
C LEU A 118 4.04 -0.95 13.85
N GLY A 119 2.84 -1.17 14.41
CA GLY A 119 2.51 -2.37 15.17
C GLY A 119 2.69 -3.64 14.37
N TRP A 120 2.40 -3.65 13.06
CA TRP A 120 2.68 -4.81 12.20
C TRP A 120 4.18 -5.07 12.08
N VAL A 121 4.98 -4.02 11.81
CA VAL A 121 6.44 -4.15 11.70
C VAL A 121 7.06 -4.66 12.99
N ASP A 122 6.53 -4.25 14.15
CA ASP A 122 7.01 -4.69 15.47
C ASP A 122 6.81 -6.18 15.73
N VAL A 123 5.84 -6.83 15.07
CA VAL A 123 5.67 -8.29 15.15
C VAL A 123 6.89 -9.04 14.59
N ALA A 124 7.51 -8.51 13.53
CA ALA A 124 8.63 -9.14 12.85
C ALA A 124 9.62 -8.11 12.26
N PRO A 125 10.38 -7.38 13.10
CA PRO A 125 11.15 -6.22 12.66
C PRO A 125 12.29 -6.53 11.68
N LEU A 126 12.73 -7.80 11.62
CA LEU A 126 13.78 -8.27 10.71
C LEU A 126 13.24 -8.86 9.41
N ASP A 127 11.97 -9.28 9.38
CA ASP A 127 11.41 -10.07 8.29
C ASP A 127 10.16 -9.45 7.66
N LEU A 128 9.56 -8.41 8.26
CA LEU A 128 8.50 -7.60 7.67
C LEU A 128 8.99 -6.16 7.45
N LYS A 129 8.78 -5.67 6.22
CA LYS A 129 8.98 -4.27 5.85
C LYS A 129 7.74 -3.73 5.17
N ILE A 130 7.46 -2.46 5.39
CA ILE A 130 6.33 -1.76 4.78
C ILE A 130 6.87 -0.48 4.15
N CYS A 131 6.51 -0.26 2.90
CA CYS A 131 6.76 0.96 2.16
C CYS A 131 5.41 1.56 1.79
N VAL A 132 5.15 2.78 2.22
CA VAL A 132 3.90 3.48 1.94
C VAL A 132 4.19 4.74 1.12
N SER A 133 3.30 5.03 0.16
CA SER A 133 3.27 6.32 -0.52
C SER A 133 2.06 7.12 -0.01
N SER A 134 2.24 8.44 0.09
CA SER A 134 1.16 9.36 0.41
C SER A 134 1.49 10.75 -0.12
N ARG A 135 0.48 11.63 -0.15
CA ARG A 135 0.72 13.07 -0.17
C ARG A 135 1.49 13.53 1.07
N ASN A 136 2.17 14.67 0.96
CA ASN A 136 3.01 15.25 2.01
C ASN A 136 2.16 15.96 3.09
N TYR A 137 1.22 15.24 3.70
CA TYR A 137 0.42 15.75 4.82
C TYR A 137 1.23 15.72 6.13
N GLU A 138 0.97 16.69 7.01
CA GLU A 138 1.72 16.88 8.26
C GLU A 138 1.70 15.64 9.18
N VAL A 139 0.57 14.91 9.20
CA VAL A 139 0.44 13.68 10.00
C VAL A 139 1.44 12.60 9.59
N PHE A 140 1.69 12.42 8.29
CA PHE A 140 2.68 11.45 7.80
C PHE A 140 4.11 11.99 7.93
N ARG A 141 4.29 13.30 7.81
CA ARG A 141 5.61 13.93 7.97
C ARG A 141 6.13 13.81 9.41
N SER A 142 5.24 13.99 10.39
CA SER A 142 5.57 13.95 11.82
C SER A 142 5.60 12.54 12.41
N ALA A 143 4.93 11.56 11.79
CA ALA A 143 4.85 10.20 12.31
C ALA A 143 6.09 9.33 12.05
N PHE A 144 6.98 9.72 11.13
CA PHE A 144 8.21 8.98 10.82
C PHE A 144 9.44 9.88 10.96
N GLU A 145 10.61 9.30 11.26
CA GLU A 145 11.91 9.99 11.23
C GLU A 145 12.31 10.35 9.79
N ASP A 146 13.17 11.37 9.63
CA ASP A 146 13.57 11.89 8.31
C ASP A 146 14.25 10.82 7.44
N GLU A 147 15.02 9.93 8.05
CA GLU A 147 15.73 8.83 7.38
C GLU A 147 14.78 7.74 6.86
N LYS A 148 13.55 7.70 7.37
CA LYS A 148 12.51 6.73 6.98
C LYS A 148 11.52 7.30 5.96
N ARG A 149 11.76 8.52 5.48
CA ARG A 149 10.90 9.20 4.49
C ARG A 149 11.67 9.52 3.22
N LEU A 150 11.02 9.33 2.08
CA LEU A 150 11.54 9.73 0.77
C LEU A 150 10.66 10.85 0.21
N GLN A 151 11.14 12.08 0.27
CA GLN A 151 10.45 13.22 -0.36
C GLN A 151 10.82 13.28 -1.84
N LEU A 152 10.02 12.61 -2.68
CA LEU A 152 10.30 12.46 -4.10
C LEU A 152 10.58 13.79 -4.82
N HIS A 153 9.89 14.88 -4.45
CA HIS A 153 10.07 16.19 -5.07
C HIS A 153 11.43 16.82 -4.76
N GLU A 154 12.00 16.57 -3.58
CA GLU A 154 13.36 17.00 -3.23
C GLU A 154 14.40 16.13 -3.94
N LEU A 155 14.18 14.81 -3.96
CA LEU A 155 15.10 13.85 -4.59
C LEU A 155 15.18 14.01 -6.11
N THR A 156 14.07 14.41 -6.75
CA THR A 156 13.97 14.60 -8.21
C THR A 156 13.97 16.08 -8.60
N ARG A 157 14.33 16.99 -7.68
CA ARG A 157 14.27 18.44 -7.90
C ARG A 157 15.01 18.88 -9.15
N TYR A 158 16.20 18.34 -9.39
CA TYR A 158 17.01 18.66 -10.56
C TYR A 158 16.36 18.18 -11.87
N ASP A 159 15.75 17.00 -11.86
CA ASP A 159 15.05 16.45 -13.02
C ASP A 159 13.80 17.27 -13.33
N ILE A 160 13.06 17.69 -12.31
CA ILE A 160 11.90 18.58 -12.43
C ILE A 160 12.33 19.92 -13.03
N GLU A 161 13.39 20.55 -12.50
CA GLU A 161 13.92 21.81 -13.02
C GLU A 161 14.35 21.67 -14.49
N SER A 162 15.12 20.62 -14.82
CA SER A 162 15.57 20.35 -16.17
C SER A 162 14.40 20.12 -17.13
N PHE A 163 13.38 19.38 -16.70
CA PHE A 163 12.16 19.14 -17.47
C PHE A 163 11.40 20.44 -17.76
N VAL A 164 11.23 21.30 -16.74
CA VAL A 164 10.55 22.59 -16.89
C VAL A 164 11.33 23.51 -17.83
N ILE A 165 12.65 23.65 -17.66
CA ILE A 165 13.50 24.46 -18.53
C ILE A 165 13.41 23.95 -19.98
N HIS A 166 13.50 22.63 -20.19
CA HIS A 166 13.40 22.03 -21.52
C HIS A 166 12.04 22.30 -22.17
N ARG A 167 10.94 22.10 -21.44
CA ARG A 167 9.58 22.38 -21.90
C ARG A 167 9.43 23.86 -22.29
N LEU A 168 9.85 24.78 -21.41
CA LEU A 168 9.74 26.22 -21.65
C LEU A 168 10.59 26.70 -22.83
N LYS A 169 11.77 26.10 -23.07
CA LYS A 169 12.57 26.40 -24.28
C LYS A 169 11.89 25.92 -25.57
N GLY A 170 11.14 24.81 -25.50
CA GLY A 170 10.36 24.29 -26.62
C GLY A 170 9.10 25.10 -26.92
N PHE A 171 8.62 25.88 -25.95
CA PHE A 171 7.65 26.94 -26.18
C PHE A 171 8.41 28.22 -26.50
N GLU A 172 8.71 28.48 -27.79
CA GLU A 172 8.84 29.87 -28.21
C GLU A 172 7.57 30.58 -27.74
N ILE A 173 7.69 31.39 -26.68
CA ILE A 173 6.67 32.36 -26.33
C ILE A 173 6.58 33.21 -27.59
N CYS A 174 5.54 32.96 -28.39
CA CYS A 174 5.25 33.69 -29.61
C CYS A 174 5.19 35.15 -29.18
N SER A 175 6.30 35.87 -29.35
CA SER A 175 6.38 37.25 -28.99
C SER A 175 5.43 37.93 -29.95
N TYR A 176 4.28 38.36 -29.44
CA TYR A 176 3.51 39.44 -30.04
C TYR A 176 4.38 40.70 -29.96
N ALA A 177 5.48 40.73 -30.72
CA ALA A 177 6.22 41.92 -31.04
C ALA A 177 5.33 42.68 -32.03
N GLY A 178 4.75 43.77 -31.54
CA GLY A 178 3.68 44.48 -32.20
C GLY A 178 3.98 44.86 -33.64
N SER A 179 3.03 44.59 -34.52
CA SER A 179 2.86 45.34 -35.75
C SER A 179 2.15 46.66 -35.40
N ALA A 180 2.93 47.62 -34.89
CA ALA A 180 2.59 49.02 -35.08
C ALA A 180 3.21 49.47 -36.41
N VAL A 181 2.39 50.22 -37.17
CA VAL A 181 2.74 51.09 -38.31
C VAL A 181 2.73 50.45 -39.70
N GLN A 182 1.65 50.74 -40.44
CA GLN A 182 1.79 51.48 -41.70
C GLN A 182 0.63 52.48 -41.85
N ALA A 183 0.98 53.76 -41.73
CA ALA A 183 0.16 54.89 -42.12
C ALA A 183 0.07 54.97 -43.65
N LYS A 184 -1.13 55.21 -44.17
CA LYS A 184 -1.40 56.00 -45.36
C LYS A 184 -2.76 56.66 -45.21
#